data_AF-A0A0A2MQE7-F1
#
_entry.id   AF-A0A0A2MQE7-F1
#
_cell.length_a   1.000
_cell.length_b   1.000
_cell.length_c   1.000
_cell.angle_alpha   90.00
_cell.angle_beta   90.00
_cell.angle_gamma   90.00
#
_symmetry.space_group_name_H-M   'P 1'
#
loop_
_entity.id
_entity.type
_entity.pdbx_description
1 polymer ?
#
loop_
_entity_poly.entity_id
_entity_poly.type
_entity_poly.pdbx_seq_one_letter_code
_entity_poly.pdbx_strand_id
1 'polypeptide(L)'
;MTLKTTQNFFLVIIFLASASSLKAQKYGDVKAKYSDKPLLFMENRGQIVDRNGGSHPEVLFSAAGSGTRIWLKATGIDYQFNKKSYRFTGSQADINEIPLSAASQKFSVALQNSNPNPVVITENQSDYIENYYLPHCPQGILGVKSYNKIVFKAVYPKIDWVVYSNGAFMEYDFIVHPGGGSFAN
;
A
#
# COMPACT_ATOMS: atom_id res chain seq x y z
N MET A 1 -55.20 -2.29 51.04
CA MET A 1 -55.07 -0.83 51.29
C MET A 1 -53.68 -0.62 51.89
N THR A 2 -52.65 -0.58 51.04
CA THR A 2 -51.97 0.61 50.49
C THR A 2 -50.89 1.23 51.40
N LEU A 3 -49.64 1.21 50.87
CA LEU A 3 -48.50 2.13 51.06
C LEU A 3 -47.67 2.00 52.37
N LYS A 4 -46.34 2.17 52.44
CA LYS A 4 -45.19 2.45 51.53
C LYS A 4 -43.90 2.18 52.36
N THR A 5 -42.84 1.54 51.84
CA THR A 5 -41.58 2.17 51.36
C THR A 5 -40.94 3.12 52.41
N THR A 6 -39.69 2.98 52.85
CA THR A 6 -38.48 3.30 52.04
C THR A 6 -37.20 2.92 52.80
N GLN A 7 -36.27 2.26 52.10
CA GLN A 7 -34.92 1.94 52.55
C GLN A 7 -33.99 3.07 52.06
N ASN A 8 -33.39 3.82 52.98
CA ASN A 8 -32.46 4.91 52.65
C ASN A 8 -31.08 4.35 52.30
N PHE A 9 -30.75 4.27 51.02
CA PHE A 9 -29.38 4.04 50.55
C PHE A 9 -28.75 5.39 50.20
N PHE A 10 -27.75 5.81 50.98
CA PHE A 10 -27.01 7.05 50.75
C PHE A 10 -26.02 6.81 49.60
N LEU A 11 -26.35 7.28 48.40
CA LEU A 11 -25.49 7.21 47.22
C LEU A 11 -24.71 8.53 47.12
N VAL A 12 -23.46 8.52 47.57
CA VAL A 12 -22.53 9.65 47.39
C VAL A 12 -22.10 9.66 45.92
N ILE A 13 -22.66 10.57 45.13
CA ILE A 13 -22.18 10.86 43.77
C ILE A 13 -20.99 11.82 43.90
N ILE A 14 -19.77 11.28 43.83
CA ILE A 14 -18.55 12.08 43.66
C ILE A 14 -18.50 12.52 42.20
N PHE A 15 -18.85 13.78 41.93
CA PHE A 15 -18.58 14.40 40.64
C PHE A 15 -17.08 14.72 40.56
N LEU A 16 -16.27 13.77 40.07
CA LEU A 16 -14.93 14.09 39.57
C LEU A 16 -15.09 14.87 38.27
N ALA A 17 -15.10 16.19 38.36
CA ALA A 17 -14.94 17.06 37.21
C ALA A 17 -13.49 16.91 36.70
N SER A 18 -13.26 15.94 35.81
CA SER A 18 -12.05 15.95 34.98
C SER A 18 -12.19 17.11 34.01
N ALA A 19 -11.53 18.23 34.32
CA ALA A 19 -11.33 19.31 33.37
C ALA A 19 -10.43 18.79 32.24
N SER A 20 -11.04 18.22 31.21
CA SER A 20 -10.36 17.95 29.95
C SER A 20 -9.93 19.29 29.37
N SER A 21 -8.66 19.65 29.51
CA SER A 21 -8.10 20.75 28.74
C SER A 21 -8.16 20.35 27.26
N LEU A 22 -9.13 20.88 26.52
CA LEU A 22 -9.15 20.80 25.07
C LEU A 22 -7.97 21.62 24.55
N LYS A 23 -6.86 20.95 24.26
CA LYS A 23 -5.82 21.54 23.42
C LYS A 23 -6.40 21.62 22.01
N ALA A 24 -6.58 22.85 21.53
CA ALA A 24 -6.88 23.10 20.12
C ALA A 24 -5.73 22.51 19.28
N GLN A 25 -5.98 21.40 18.60
CA GLN A 25 -5.00 20.82 17.69
C GLN A 25 -4.96 21.68 16.43
N LYS A 26 -3.77 22.15 16.06
CA LYS A 26 -3.57 22.94 14.84
C LYS A 26 -4.05 22.12 13.64
N TYR A 27 -4.83 22.75 12.76
CA TYR A 27 -5.34 22.23 11.48
C TYR A 27 -4.25 21.67 10.52
N GLY A 28 -2.96 21.84 10.85
CA GLY A 28 -1.83 21.30 10.10
C GLY A 28 -1.48 19.82 10.35
N ASP A 29 -1.97 19.21 11.43
CA ASP A 29 -1.57 17.84 11.83
C ASP A 29 -2.36 16.72 11.11
N VAL A 30 -3.40 17.06 10.34
CA VAL A 30 -4.28 16.07 9.70
C VAL A 30 -3.62 15.39 8.47
N LYS A 31 -2.54 15.97 7.92
CA LYS A 31 -1.85 15.41 6.75
C LYS A 31 -0.96 14.19 7.04
N ALA A 32 -0.66 13.88 8.30
CA ALA A 32 0.27 12.82 8.67
C ALA A 32 -0.37 11.43 8.86
N LYS A 33 -1.66 11.24 8.54
CA LYS A 33 -2.39 9.99 8.87
C LYS A 33 -2.50 8.95 7.74
N TYR A 34 -1.85 9.18 6.59
CA TYR A 34 -1.80 8.21 5.48
C TYR A 34 -0.53 7.32 5.50
N SER A 35 0.33 7.44 6.52
CA SER A 35 1.71 6.92 6.51
C SER A 35 1.97 5.61 7.28
N ASP A 36 1.00 5.08 8.03
CA ASP A 36 1.34 4.02 9.02
C ASP A 36 1.28 2.59 8.47
N LYS A 37 0.59 2.36 7.34
CA LYS A 37 0.51 1.01 6.76
C LYS A 37 1.65 0.78 5.78
N PRO A 38 2.40 -0.32 5.91
CA PRO A 38 3.43 -0.64 4.94
C PRO A 38 2.79 -0.87 3.57
N LEU A 39 3.48 -0.44 2.53
CA LEU A 39 3.20 -0.87 1.17
C LEU A 39 3.33 -2.40 1.11
N LEU A 40 2.47 -3.07 0.36
CA LEU A 40 2.52 -4.52 0.21
C LEU A 40 2.49 -4.90 -1.26
N PHE A 41 3.26 -5.91 -1.62
CA PHE A 41 3.30 -6.50 -2.96
C PHE A 41 2.29 -7.63 -3.04
N MET A 42 1.15 -7.34 -3.65
CA MET A 42 0.12 -8.33 -3.95
C MET A 42 0.52 -9.16 -5.17
N GLU A 43 0.53 -10.48 -5.05
CA GLU A 43 0.81 -11.39 -6.16
C GLU A 43 -0.26 -11.30 -7.24
N ASN A 44 0.14 -11.36 -8.52
CA ASN A 44 -0.80 -11.42 -9.62
C ASN A 44 -1.21 -12.87 -9.89
N ARG A 45 -2.48 -13.18 -9.67
CA ARG A 45 -3.13 -14.47 -9.98
C ARG A 45 -4.17 -14.34 -11.09
N GLY A 46 -4.09 -13.26 -11.88
CA GLY A 46 -5.01 -12.95 -12.98
C GLY A 46 -6.01 -11.83 -12.69
N GLN A 47 -5.93 -11.18 -11.52
CA GLN A 47 -6.82 -10.07 -11.17
C GLN A 47 -6.45 -8.76 -11.88
N ILE A 48 -5.25 -8.66 -12.46
CA ILE A 48 -4.75 -7.46 -13.13
C ILE A 48 -5.09 -7.50 -14.63
N VAL A 49 -5.99 -6.62 -15.05
CA VAL A 49 -6.35 -6.37 -16.46
C VAL A 49 -6.27 -4.88 -16.79
N ASP A 50 -6.07 -4.56 -18.07
CA ASP A 50 -6.20 -3.19 -18.56
C ASP A 50 -7.67 -2.75 -18.71
N ARG A 51 -7.87 -1.52 -19.20
CA ARG A 51 -9.20 -0.93 -19.42
C ARG A 51 -10.03 -1.65 -20.47
N ASN A 52 -9.39 -2.41 -21.35
CA ASN A 52 -10.03 -3.19 -22.42
C ASN A 52 -10.24 -4.65 -21.99
N GLY A 53 -9.85 -5.03 -20.77
CA GLY A 53 -9.92 -6.40 -20.27
C GLY A 53 -8.72 -7.28 -20.66
N GLY A 54 -7.67 -6.70 -21.27
CA GLY A 54 -6.43 -7.40 -21.58
C GLY A 54 -5.71 -7.84 -20.31
N SER A 55 -5.34 -9.12 -20.21
CA SER A 55 -4.60 -9.67 -19.07
C SER A 55 -3.13 -9.30 -19.12
N HIS A 56 -2.52 -9.09 -17.95
CA HIS A 56 -1.11 -8.72 -17.79
C HIS A 56 -0.30 -9.76 -17.00
N PRO A 57 -0.07 -10.97 -17.53
CA PRO A 57 0.67 -12.02 -16.85
C PRO A 57 2.16 -11.70 -16.65
N GLU A 58 2.72 -10.74 -17.41
CA GLU A 58 4.09 -10.26 -17.24
C GLU A 58 4.29 -9.49 -15.93
N VAL A 59 3.22 -8.96 -15.35
CA VAL A 59 3.23 -8.39 -14.00
C VAL A 59 3.13 -9.52 -12.99
N LEU A 60 4.15 -9.67 -12.15
CA LEU A 60 4.20 -10.70 -11.13
C LEU A 60 3.59 -10.21 -9.81
N PHE A 61 3.82 -8.94 -9.46
CA PHE A 61 3.24 -8.32 -8.27
C PHE A 61 2.78 -6.90 -8.56
N SER A 62 1.82 -6.41 -7.79
CA SER A 62 1.42 -5.00 -7.79
C SER A 62 1.43 -4.43 -6.38
N ALA A 63 1.68 -3.14 -6.28
CA ALA A 63 1.63 -2.43 -5.01
C ALA A 63 1.08 -1.02 -5.20
N ALA A 64 0.52 -0.46 -4.13
CA ALA A 64 0.08 0.93 -4.10
C ALA A 64 0.39 1.55 -2.74
N GLY A 65 0.88 2.79 -2.77
CA GLY A 65 1.22 3.55 -1.57
C GLY A 65 1.58 4.99 -1.92
N SER A 66 1.27 5.94 -1.03
CA SER A 66 1.67 7.35 -1.18
C SER A 66 1.31 7.98 -2.55
N GLY A 67 0.17 7.62 -3.13
CA GLY A 67 -0.29 8.14 -4.44
C GLY A 67 0.36 7.49 -5.67
N THR A 68 1.20 6.47 -5.47
CA THR A 68 1.91 5.72 -6.52
C THR A 68 1.30 4.33 -6.67
N ARG A 69 1.16 3.87 -7.91
CA ARG A 69 0.96 2.46 -8.24
C ARG A 69 2.22 1.89 -8.87
N ILE A 70 2.51 0.65 -8.52
CA ILE A 70 3.70 -0.09 -8.92
C ILE A 70 3.23 -1.42 -9.52
N TRP A 71 3.80 -1.79 -10.65
CA TRP A 71 3.71 -3.13 -11.22
C TRP A 71 5.12 -3.69 -11.36
N LEU A 72 5.38 -4.77 -10.66
CA LEU A 72 6.68 -5.43 -10.55
C LEU A 72 6.72 -6.64 -11.48
N LYS A 73 7.72 -6.67 -12.36
CA LYS A 73 7.94 -7.70 -13.38
C LYS A 73 9.30 -8.35 -13.11
N ALA A 74 9.55 -9.55 -13.65
CA ALA A 74 10.87 -10.20 -13.56
C ALA A 74 12.01 -9.31 -14.11
N THR A 75 11.70 -8.48 -15.10
CA THR A 75 12.66 -7.67 -15.87
C THR A 75 12.58 -6.18 -15.57
N GLY A 76 11.84 -5.75 -14.54
CA GLY A 76 11.74 -4.33 -14.23
C GLY A 76 10.50 -3.91 -13.45
N ILE A 77 10.25 -2.61 -13.42
CA ILE A 77 9.16 -1.99 -12.66
C ILE A 77 8.46 -0.94 -13.51
N ASP A 78 7.13 -0.96 -13.53
CA ASP A 78 6.33 0.16 -14.02
C ASP A 78 5.73 0.94 -12.84
N TYR A 79 5.84 2.26 -12.92
CA TYR A 79 5.31 3.21 -11.95
C TYR A 79 4.22 4.06 -12.57
N GLN A 80 3.21 4.39 -11.77
CA GLN A 80 2.25 5.44 -12.06
C GLN A 80 2.07 6.35 -10.84
N PHE A 81 2.48 7.61 -10.98
CA PHE A 81 2.30 8.64 -9.97
C PHE A 81 1.02 9.42 -10.25
N ASN A 82 0.16 9.55 -9.25
CA ASN A 82 -1.06 10.34 -9.34
C ASN A 82 -0.92 11.61 -8.49
N LYS A 83 -0.84 12.76 -9.15
CA LYS A 83 -0.85 14.07 -8.48
C LYS A 83 -2.27 14.59 -8.47
N LYS A 84 -2.85 14.74 -7.27
CA LYS A 84 -4.10 15.49 -7.07
C LYS A 84 -3.74 16.96 -6.82
N SER A 85 -4.34 17.86 -7.57
CA SER A 85 -4.30 19.30 -7.27
C SER A 85 -5.66 19.74 -6.72
N TYR A 86 -5.64 20.61 -5.71
CA TYR A 86 -6.83 21.16 -5.08
C TYR A 86 -6.82 22.68 -5.22
N ARG A 87 -7.98 23.31 -5.46
CA ARG A 87 -8.12 24.77 -5.30
C ARG A 87 -8.74 25.06 -3.94
N PHE A 88 -8.18 26.05 -3.24
CA PHE A 88 -8.84 26.67 -2.11
C PHE A 88 -9.78 27.76 -2.63
N THR A 89 -11.09 27.53 -2.54
CA THR A 89 -12.10 28.58 -2.70
C THR A 89 -12.36 29.17 -1.32
N GLY A 90 -11.77 30.33 -1.04
CA GLY A 90 -11.79 30.92 0.30
C GLY A 90 -13.19 31.13 0.88
N SER A 91 -13.47 30.45 1.99
CA SER A 91 -14.39 30.82 3.07
C SER A 91 -14.11 29.83 4.21
N GLN A 92 -13.76 30.33 5.39
CA GLN A 92 -13.21 29.57 6.53
C GLN A 92 -14.20 28.55 7.15
N ALA A 93 -15.35 28.27 6.54
CA ALA A 93 -16.43 27.48 7.14
C ALA A 93 -16.81 26.19 6.40
N ASP A 94 -16.47 26.00 5.11
CA ASP A 94 -16.81 24.78 4.38
C ASP A 94 -15.64 24.30 3.53
N ILE A 95 -14.91 23.30 4.04
CA ILE A 95 -13.78 22.66 3.36
C ILE A 95 -14.33 21.69 2.31
N ASN A 96 -14.92 22.23 1.24
CA ASN A 96 -15.17 21.45 0.03
C ASN A 96 -13.90 21.50 -0.83
N GLU A 97 -12.97 20.58 -0.57
CA GLU A 97 -11.80 20.37 -1.43
C GLU A 97 -12.27 19.88 -2.81
N ILE A 98 -12.45 20.79 -3.76
CA ILE A 98 -12.77 20.42 -5.13
C ILE A 98 -11.46 19.98 -5.82
N PRO A 99 -11.35 18.71 -6.29
CA PRO A 99 -10.20 18.27 -7.06
C PRO A 99 -10.16 19.06 -8.38
N LEU A 100 -9.11 19.86 -8.57
CA LEU A 100 -8.98 20.71 -9.75
C LEU A 100 -8.52 19.91 -10.96
N SER A 101 -7.56 19.02 -10.75
CA SER A 101 -7.06 18.12 -11.79
C SER A 101 -6.32 16.94 -11.15
N ALA A 102 -6.46 15.77 -11.78
CA ALA A 102 -5.63 14.60 -11.51
C ALA A 102 -4.65 14.44 -12.66
N ALA A 103 -3.37 14.77 -12.44
CA ALA A 103 -2.32 14.48 -13.39
C ALA A 103 -1.72 13.11 -13.07
N SER A 104 -1.61 12.25 -14.08
CA SER A 104 -0.98 10.94 -13.95
C SER A 104 0.28 10.91 -14.81
N GLN A 105 1.40 10.51 -14.22
CA GLN A 105 2.66 10.29 -14.93
C GLN A 105 3.08 8.83 -14.79
N LYS A 106 3.50 8.22 -15.90
CA LYS A 106 3.98 6.84 -15.93
C LYS A 106 5.48 6.82 -16.22
N PHE A 107 6.19 5.92 -15.57
CA PHE A 107 7.63 5.72 -15.73
C PHE A 107 7.94 4.23 -15.65
N SER A 108 8.87 3.74 -16.47
CA SER A 108 9.26 2.32 -16.48
C SER A 108 10.76 2.19 -16.31
N VAL A 109 11.16 1.31 -15.39
CA VAL A 109 12.53 0.84 -15.20
C VAL A 109 12.64 -0.54 -15.82
N ALA A 110 13.65 -0.75 -16.65
CA ALA A 110 13.96 -2.04 -17.25
C ALA A 110 15.35 -2.51 -16.83
N LEU A 111 15.45 -3.76 -16.38
CA LEU A 111 16.71 -4.45 -16.11
C LEU A 111 17.24 -5.04 -17.42
N GLN A 112 18.09 -4.27 -18.10
CA GLN A 112 18.65 -4.64 -19.39
C GLN A 112 19.45 -5.94 -19.29
N ASN A 113 19.26 -6.85 -20.24
CA ASN A 113 19.92 -8.17 -20.31
C ASN A 113 19.75 -9.04 -19.04
N SER A 114 18.72 -8.78 -18.23
CA SER A 114 18.42 -9.61 -17.07
C SER A 114 17.81 -10.95 -17.50
N ASN A 115 17.95 -11.95 -16.64
CA ASN A 115 17.22 -13.21 -16.77
C ASN A 115 15.71 -12.93 -16.70
N PRO A 116 14.93 -13.23 -17.76
CA PRO A 116 13.49 -12.97 -17.76
C PRO A 116 12.70 -13.97 -16.91
N ASN A 117 13.31 -15.08 -16.48
CA ASN A 117 12.68 -16.13 -15.68
C ASN A 117 13.51 -16.42 -14.41
N PRO A 118 13.69 -15.44 -13.51
CA PRO A 118 14.37 -15.66 -12.25
C PRO A 118 13.52 -16.55 -11.33
N VAL A 119 14.17 -17.25 -10.40
CA VAL A 119 13.44 -17.89 -9.30
C VAL A 119 12.96 -16.77 -8.36
N VAL A 120 11.66 -16.73 -8.12
CA VAL A 120 11.03 -15.71 -7.27
C VAL A 120 10.75 -16.30 -5.89
N ILE A 121 11.22 -15.61 -4.85
CA ILE A 121 10.95 -15.95 -3.45
C ILE A 121 10.16 -14.79 -2.83
N THR A 122 9.11 -15.12 -2.09
CA THR A 122 8.30 -14.16 -1.36
C THR A 122 8.56 -14.29 0.14
N GLU A 123 8.69 -13.17 0.83
CA GLU A 123 8.98 -13.12 2.26
C GLU A 123 8.01 -12.17 2.98
N ASN A 124 7.76 -12.48 4.25
CA ASN A 124 6.88 -11.70 5.13
C ASN A 124 5.49 -11.51 4.51
N GLN A 125 4.77 -12.63 4.35
CA GLN A 125 3.38 -12.61 3.92
C GLN A 125 2.54 -11.82 4.93
N SER A 126 1.58 -11.03 4.45
CA SER A 126 0.59 -10.38 5.30
C SER A 126 -0.33 -11.40 5.98
N ASP A 127 -0.85 -11.03 7.15
CA ASP A 127 -1.78 -11.84 7.95
C ASP A 127 -3.18 -11.96 7.34
N TYR A 128 -3.45 -11.20 6.28
CA TYR A 128 -4.70 -11.25 5.53
C TYR A 128 -4.46 -11.68 4.08
N ILE A 129 -5.55 -12.13 3.47
CA ILE A 129 -5.65 -12.46 2.06
C ILE A 129 -6.78 -11.66 1.43
N GLU A 130 -6.74 -11.52 0.11
CA GLU A 130 -7.77 -10.87 -0.67
C GLU A 130 -8.46 -11.86 -1.60
N ASN A 131 -9.76 -11.65 -1.82
CA ASN A 131 -10.57 -12.40 -2.76
C ASN A 131 -11.17 -11.42 -3.76
N TYR A 132 -10.98 -11.68 -5.05
CA TYR A 132 -11.42 -10.80 -6.13
C TYR A 132 -12.60 -11.42 -6.88
N TYR A 133 -13.70 -10.69 -6.99
CA TYR A 133 -14.86 -11.05 -7.81
C TYR A 133 -15.08 -9.92 -8.82
N LEU A 134 -14.30 -9.94 -9.90
CA LEU A 134 -14.27 -8.88 -10.92
C LEU A 134 -15.05 -9.34 -12.16
N PRO A 135 -15.48 -8.41 -13.04
CA PRO A 135 -16.21 -8.77 -14.26
C PRO A 135 -15.50 -9.81 -15.13
N HIS A 136 -14.16 -9.80 -15.18
CA HIS A 136 -13.36 -10.75 -15.96
C HIS A 136 -13.02 -12.05 -15.21
N CYS A 137 -13.37 -12.17 -13.93
CA CYS A 137 -13.23 -13.39 -13.14
C CYS A 137 -14.52 -13.69 -12.35
N PRO A 138 -15.61 -14.09 -13.02
CA PRO A 138 -16.92 -14.27 -12.37
C PRO A 138 -16.95 -15.42 -11.36
N GLN A 139 -16.06 -16.42 -11.49
CA GLN A 139 -15.87 -17.49 -10.50
C GLN A 139 -15.04 -17.05 -9.29
N GLY A 140 -14.48 -15.84 -9.34
CA GLY A 140 -13.59 -15.29 -8.34
C GLY A 140 -12.15 -15.79 -8.41
N ILE A 141 -11.23 -14.99 -7.87
CA ILE A 141 -9.83 -15.34 -7.63
C ILE A 141 -9.64 -15.25 -6.12
N LEU A 142 -9.46 -16.40 -5.47
CA LEU A 142 -9.45 -16.51 -4.01
C LEU A 142 -8.05 -16.69 -3.45
N GLY A 143 -7.83 -16.17 -2.24
CA GLY A 143 -6.58 -16.36 -1.51
C GLY A 143 -5.40 -15.67 -2.17
N VAL A 144 -5.61 -14.48 -2.73
CA VAL A 144 -4.52 -13.65 -3.24
C VAL A 144 -3.75 -13.11 -2.05
N LYS A 145 -2.45 -13.38 -2.03
CA LYS A 145 -1.56 -13.01 -0.92
C LYS A 145 -0.77 -11.76 -1.23
N SER A 146 -0.35 -11.10 -0.17
CA SER A 146 0.50 -9.92 -0.22
C SER A 146 1.73 -10.11 0.64
N TYR A 147 2.85 -9.50 0.26
CA TYR A 147 4.15 -9.71 0.88
C TYR A 147 4.88 -8.38 1.08
N ASN A 148 5.79 -8.30 2.07
CA ASN A 148 6.63 -7.11 2.26
C ASN A 148 7.94 -7.16 1.45
N LYS A 149 8.38 -8.33 1.00
CA LYS A 149 9.62 -8.48 0.25
C LYS A 149 9.50 -9.56 -0.82
N ILE A 150 10.03 -9.23 -2.00
CA ILE A 150 10.14 -10.12 -3.15
C ILE A 150 11.62 -10.21 -3.52
N VAL A 151 12.13 -11.42 -3.69
CA VAL A 151 13.52 -11.69 -4.10
C VAL A 151 13.50 -12.39 -5.45
N PHE A 152 14.07 -11.74 -6.46
CA PHE A 152 14.36 -12.33 -7.77
C PHE A 152 15.78 -12.85 -7.77
N LYS A 153 15.93 -14.16 -7.73
CA LYS A 153 17.24 -14.82 -7.69
C LYS A 153 17.89 -14.83 -9.07
N ALA A 154 19.18 -14.54 -9.11
CA ALA A 154 20.00 -14.61 -10.32
C ALA A 154 19.39 -13.83 -11.50
N VAL A 155 18.93 -12.60 -11.27
CA VAL A 155 18.54 -11.68 -12.36
C VAL A 155 19.73 -11.34 -13.25
N TYR A 156 20.93 -11.39 -12.68
CA TYR A 156 22.20 -11.48 -13.41
C TYR A 156 23.03 -12.62 -12.79
N PRO A 157 24.09 -13.12 -13.46
CA PRO A 157 24.96 -14.14 -12.89
C PRO A 157 25.45 -13.74 -11.50
N LYS A 158 25.06 -14.52 -10.47
CA LYS A 158 25.40 -14.30 -9.06
C LYS A 158 24.92 -12.96 -8.47
N ILE A 159 23.88 -12.36 -9.05
CA ILE A 159 23.26 -11.15 -8.50
C ILE A 159 21.77 -11.40 -8.36
N ASP A 160 21.27 -11.23 -7.14
CA ASP A 160 19.84 -11.21 -6.87
C ASP A 160 19.33 -9.77 -6.86
N TRP A 161 18.05 -9.60 -7.19
CA TRP A 161 17.34 -8.33 -7.04
C TRP A 161 16.28 -8.47 -5.96
N VAL A 162 16.38 -7.65 -4.93
CA VAL A 162 15.51 -7.67 -3.76
C VAL A 162 14.68 -6.41 -3.77
N VAL A 163 13.36 -6.55 -3.79
CA VAL A 163 12.40 -5.44 -3.75
C VAL A 163 11.60 -5.55 -2.48
N TYR A 164 11.51 -4.47 -1.70
CA TYR A 164 10.89 -4.51 -0.39
C TYR A 164 10.20 -3.20 -0.02
N SER A 165 9.33 -3.29 0.98
CA SER A 165 8.61 -2.16 1.53
C SER A 165 9.43 -1.48 2.61
N ASN A 166 9.57 -0.15 2.53
CA ASN A 166 10.05 0.71 3.60
C ASN A 166 8.92 1.66 4.02
N GLY A 167 8.13 1.23 5.00
CA GLY A 167 6.86 1.90 5.34
C GLY A 167 5.94 1.96 4.12
N ALA A 168 5.39 3.13 3.82
CA ALA A 168 4.50 3.35 2.67
C ALA A 168 5.22 3.42 1.30
N PHE A 169 6.55 3.23 1.27
CA PHE A 169 7.38 3.33 0.08
C PHE A 169 7.97 1.99 -0.31
N MET A 170 8.42 1.89 -1.57
CA MET A 170 9.14 0.72 -2.08
C MET A 170 10.61 1.11 -2.31
N GLU A 171 11.49 0.21 -1.91
CA GLU A 171 12.93 0.26 -2.15
C GLU A 171 13.40 -1.05 -2.78
N TYR A 172 14.61 -1.05 -3.35
CA TYR A 172 15.21 -2.25 -3.88
C TYR A 172 16.73 -2.21 -3.81
N ASP A 173 17.33 -3.39 -3.72
CA ASP A 173 18.77 -3.61 -3.67
C ASP A 173 19.19 -4.71 -4.65
N PHE A 174 20.44 -4.65 -5.12
CA PHE A 174 21.08 -5.76 -5.83
C PHE A 174 22.10 -6.43 -4.91
N ILE A 175 21.85 -7.70 -4.61
CA ILE A 175 22.73 -8.48 -3.73
C ILE A 175 23.72 -9.25 -4.60
N VAL A 176 24.97 -8.82 -4.57
CA VAL A 176 26.08 -9.44 -5.30
C VAL A 176 26.69 -10.55 -4.45
N HIS A 177 26.63 -11.78 -4.95
CA HIS A 177 27.25 -12.94 -4.32
C HIS A 177 28.73 -13.09 -4.72
N PRO A 178 29.54 -13.85 -3.97
CA PRO A 178 30.95 -14.05 -4.28
C PRO A 178 31.23 -14.42 -5.75
N GLY A 179 32.07 -13.60 -6.40
CA GLY A 179 32.42 -13.73 -7.81
C GLY A 179 31.34 -13.26 -8.79
N GLY A 180 30.34 -12.49 -8.33
CA GLY A 180 29.49 -11.65 -9.17
C GLY A 180 30.16 -10.30 -9.45
N GLY A 181 29.86 -9.69 -10.61
CA GLY A 181 30.41 -8.39 -11.00
C GLY A 181 31.77 -8.43 -11.70
N SER A 182 32.35 -9.59 -12.00
CA SER A 182 33.49 -9.67 -12.91
C SER A 182 32.99 -9.53 -14.36
N PHE A 183 32.88 -8.29 -14.83
CA PHE A 183 32.80 -8.04 -16.27
C PHE A 183 34.20 -8.25 -16.83
N ALA A 184 34.43 -9.40 -17.48
CA ALA A 184 35.55 -9.52 -18.40
C ALA A 184 35.22 -8.62 -19.60
N ASN A 185 35.83 -7.45 -19.64
CA ASN A 185 35.95 -6.65 -20.85
C ASN A 185 37.00 -7.29 -21.77
#